data_AF-A0A9W8L2Y3-F1
#
_entry.id   AF-A0A9W8L2Y3-F1
#
_cell.length_a   1.000
_cell.length_b   1.000
_cell.length_c   1.000
_cell.angle_alpha   90.00
_cell.angle_beta   90.00
_cell.angle_gamma   90.00
#
_symmetry.space_group_name_H-M   'P 1'
#
loop_
_entity.id
_entity.type
_entity.pdbx_description
1 polymer ?
#
loop_
_entity_poly.entity_id
_entity_poly.type
_entity_poly.pdbx_seq_one_letter_code
_entity_poly.pdbx_strand_id
1 'polypeptide(L)'
;MSFICSLSGESPNEPVISAKTGRLYESRLLQKYLSENRQHEPQTTHALTPDDIIPVHSDPPTVKPRPPTLTSIPALLSTFQNEWDALVLETFSLKQQYHQVRQELSQALYQNDAACRVVARLMKERDEARQALATLQAQVAAVEPVAPVAAQPDTMEVDAVVDPAQQYYDTAAETAKTLSKGRVKREVPADLTSPEAWKTAAESSVISSLHSTTKPGITALDVDQSGSLLLTAGMDNHAEVYSRTTDTVVATLKGHTKRLTSALWLGGGGLDASIVTASADKSVRLWVPKPGNAAGWAKKNIVKHHNAEVVGLSLHPSGRYFASAASDGSWAVHSAESGDVVVSGTVDSQVAGIAYHPDGVFLGLGTVDGFAKILDIGQNQVLATLDVASGGEEKSVGGLHFSENGYYFATVTREEVAVWDLRKQKKVVAWTLADFENGAAFVDAVFDRSGKYLAVATPGLVRLLRVKGWTTMVDLACADTVASVGWIGHLSTAVAVACAENSVRVYEPAQ
;
A
#
# COMPACT_ATOMS: atom_id res chain seq x y z
N MET A 1 24.49 -10.05 -33.71
CA MET A 1 24.80 -10.69 -32.42
C MET A 1 25.23 -12.11 -32.72
N SER A 2 26.32 -12.61 -32.13
CA SER A 2 26.68 -14.03 -32.25
C SER A 2 25.82 -14.86 -31.29
N PHE A 3 25.25 -15.97 -31.78
CA PHE A 3 24.68 -16.98 -30.89
C PHE A 3 25.81 -17.64 -30.10
N ILE A 4 25.67 -17.70 -28.78
CA ILE A 4 26.66 -18.27 -27.86
C ILE A 4 26.01 -19.43 -27.11
N CYS A 5 26.71 -20.55 -27.02
CA CYS A 5 26.30 -21.73 -26.26
C CYS A 5 26.37 -21.44 -24.76
N SER A 6 25.27 -21.66 -24.05
CA SER A 6 25.13 -21.39 -22.61
C SER A 6 26.00 -22.30 -21.71
N LEU A 7 26.62 -23.34 -22.29
CA LEU A 7 27.48 -24.29 -21.57
C LEU A 7 28.99 -24.05 -21.84
N SER A 8 29.38 -23.75 -23.09
CA SER A 8 30.79 -23.59 -23.48
C SER A 8 31.24 -22.14 -23.69
N GLY A 9 30.33 -21.18 -23.82
CA GLY A 9 30.69 -19.80 -24.16
C GLY A 9 31.14 -19.59 -25.62
N GLU A 10 31.17 -20.66 -26.44
CA GLU A 10 31.53 -20.60 -27.86
C GLU A 10 30.31 -20.43 -28.77
N SER A 11 30.55 -20.07 -30.04
CA SER A 11 29.54 -20.17 -31.09
C SER A 11 29.28 -21.65 -31.45
N PRO A 12 28.04 -22.16 -31.31
CA PRO A 12 27.73 -23.54 -31.64
C PRO A 12 27.66 -23.76 -33.16
N ASN A 13 28.03 -24.97 -33.59
CA ASN A 13 27.87 -25.42 -34.99
C ASN A 13 26.44 -25.90 -35.25
N GLU A 14 25.89 -26.66 -34.30
CA GLU A 14 24.49 -27.11 -34.28
C GLU A 14 23.82 -26.45 -33.07
N PRO A 15 23.22 -25.25 -33.24
CA PRO A 15 22.50 -24.57 -32.18
C PRO A 15 21.16 -25.27 -31.89
N VAL A 16 20.92 -25.54 -30.62
CA VAL A 16 19.72 -26.25 -30.16
C VAL A 16 19.17 -25.56 -28.93
N ILE A 17 17.85 -25.37 -28.88
CA ILE A 17 17.17 -24.69 -27.79
C ILE A 17 16.44 -25.70 -26.90
N SER A 18 16.57 -25.55 -25.58
CA SER A 18 15.67 -26.20 -24.62
C SER A 18 14.29 -25.55 -24.70
N ALA A 19 13.25 -26.33 -25.02
CA ALA A 19 11.88 -25.85 -25.09
C ALA A 19 11.36 -25.29 -23.75
N LYS A 20 11.97 -25.66 -22.61
CA LYS A 20 11.53 -25.29 -21.26
C LYS A 20 12.14 -24.00 -20.74
N THR A 21 13.39 -23.70 -21.10
CA THR A 21 14.12 -22.52 -20.61
C THR A 21 14.39 -21.47 -21.70
N GLY A 22 14.18 -21.81 -22.97
CA GLY A 22 14.53 -20.96 -24.12
C GLY A 22 16.04 -20.80 -24.33
N ARG A 23 16.88 -21.56 -23.62
CA ARG A 23 18.33 -21.43 -23.64
C ARG A 23 18.96 -22.17 -24.81
N LEU A 24 20.00 -21.57 -25.38
CA LEU A 24 20.69 -22.06 -26.57
C LEU A 24 21.98 -22.82 -26.17
N TYR A 25 22.14 -24.01 -26.75
CA TYR A 25 23.21 -24.98 -26.47
C TYR A 25 23.79 -25.54 -27.78
N GLU A 26 24.95 -26.20 -27.70
CA GLU A 26 25.49 -27.06 -28.76
C GLU A 26 24.93 -28.49 -28.60
N SER A 27 24.37 -29.05 -29.66
CA SER A 27 23.76 -30.39 -29.72
C SER A 27 24.57 -31.47 -28.98
N ARG A 28 25.83 -31.65 -29.41
CA ARG A 28 26.78 -32.64 -28.87
C ARG A 28 27.06 -32.47 -27.38
N LEU A 29 27.19 -31.22 -26.91
CA LEU A 29 27.49 -30.94 -25.51
C LEU A 29 26.27 -31.17 -24.61
N LEU A 30 25.09 -30.77 -25.07
CA LEU A 30 23.83 -31.00 -24.36
C LEU A 30 23.52 -32.50 -24.24
N GLN A 31 23.64 -33.26 -25.34
CA GLN A 31 23.44 -34.72 -25.34
C GLN A 31 24.39 -35.42 -24.37
N LYS A 32 25.68 -35.05 -24.38
CA LYS A 32 26.66 -35.59 -23.43
C LYS A 32 26.26 -35.28 -21.98
N TYR A 33 25.91 -34.03 -21.68
CA TYR A 33 25.48 -33.61 -20.34
C TYR A 33 24.24 -34.36 -19.86
N LEU A 34 23.23 -34.55 -20.71
CA LEU A 34 22.01 -35.29 -20.40
C LEU A 34 22.27 -36.77 -20.11
N SER A 35 23.24 -37.38 -20.80
CA SER A 35 23.67 -38.76 -20.56
C SER A 35 24.37 -38.95 -19.21
N GLU A 36 25.11 -37.94 -18.75
CA GLU A 36 25.84 -37.97 -17.48
C GLU A 36 24.94 -37.60 -16.28
N ASN A 37 24.06 -36.60 -16.44
CA ASN A 37 23.28 -35.99 -15.35
C ASN A 37 21.80 -36.41 -15.29
N ARG A 38 21.49 -37.67 -15.65
CA ARG A 38 20.14 -38.26 -15.56
C ARG A 38 19.05 -37.35 -16.14
N GLN A 39 19.24 -36.87 -17.38
CA GLN A 39 18.26 -36.04 -18.10
C GLN A 39 17.90 -34.69 -17.43
N HIS A 40 18.74 -34.13 -16.55
CA HIS A 40 18.52 -32.77 -16.03
C HIS A 40 19.25 -31.71 -16.88
N GLU A 41 18.64 -30.54 -17.04
CA GLU A 41 19.21 -29.45 -17.85
C GLU A 41 20.41 -28.77 -17.16
N PRO A 42 21.49 -28.40 -17.88
CA PRO A 42 22.59 -27.67 -17.27
C PRO A 42 22.14 -26.29 -16.76
N GLN A 43 22.45 -26.03 -15.49
CA GLN A 43 22.10 -24.84 -14.69
C GLN A 43 20.64 -24.74 -14.21
N THR A 44 19.76 -25.72 -14.45
CA THR A 44 18.37 -25.67 -13.93
C THR A 44 17.86 -27.07 -13.60
N THR A 45 17.12 -27.24 -12.50
CA THR A 45 16.66 -28.55 -12.00
C THR A 45 15.50 -29.18 -12.80
N HIS A 46 15.26 -28.73 -14.03
CA HIS A 46 14.22 -29.29 -14.89
C HIS A 46 14.72 -30.55 -15.62
N ALA A 47 13.87 -31.58 -15.66
CA ALA A 47 14.09 -32.75 -16.50
C ALA A 47 13.78 -32.40 -17.97
N LEU A 48 14.69 -32.78 -18.87
CA LEU A 48 14.64 -32.53 -20.31
C LEU A 48 14.74 -33.87 -21.05
N THR A 49 13.69 -34.23 -21.80
CA THR A 49 13.71 -35.40 -22.69
C THR A 49 14.30 -35.03 -24.04
N PRO A 50 14.81 -35.99 -24.84
CA PRO A 50 15.37 -35.69 -26.16
C PRO A 50 14.35 -35.07 -27.14
N ASP A 51 13.05 -35.18 -26.85
CA ASP A 51 11.98 -34.57 -27.66
C ASP A 51 11.75 -33.07 -27.34
N ASP A 52 12.21 -32.58 -26.18
CA ASP A 52 12.14 -31.15 -25.79
C ASP A 52 13.25 -30.29 -26.45
N ILE A 53 14.04 -30.89 -27.34
CA ILE A 53 15.28 -30.35 -27.90
C ILE A 53 15.00 -29.82 -29.31
N ILE A 54 14.93 -28.49 -29.47
CA ILE A 54 14.50 -27.84 -30.72
C ILE A 54 15.72 -27.39 -31.54
N PRO A 55 15.98 -27.94 -32.74
CA PRO A 55 17.08 -27.52 -33.62
C PRO A 55 16.80 -26.16 -34.26
N VAL A 56 17.73 -25.22 -34.10
CA VAL A 56 17.64 -23.88 -34.71
C VAL A 56 18.39 -23.89 -36.04
N HIS A 57 17.71 -23.51 -37.11
CA HIS A 57 18.32 -23.35 -38.44
C HIS A 57 18.59 -21.86 -38.65
N SER A 58 19.86 -21.44 -38.59
CA SER A 58 20.25 -20.04 -38.77
C SER A 58 20.75 -19.78 -40.19
N ASP A 59 19.98 -19.02 -40.97
CA ASP A 59 20.41 -18.45 -42.24
C ASP A 59 20.73 -16.95 -42.07
N PRO A 60 21.96 -16.47 -42.33
CA PRO A 60 23.15 -17.23 -42.72
C PRO A 60 23.81 -17.99 -41.54
N PRO A 61 24.59 -19.05 -41.83
CA PRO A 61 25.28 -19.83 -40.81
C PRO A 61 26.32 -19.00 -40.04
N THR A 62 26.53 -19.35 -38.76
CA THR A 62 27.50 -18.71 -37.86
C THR A 62 28.93 -18.89 -38.38
N VAL A 63 29.46 -17.83 -39.02
CA VAL A 63 30.81 -17.85 -39.59
C VAL A 63 31.87 -17.84 -38.49
N LYS A 64 32.43 -19.02 -38.16
CA LYS A 64 33.66 -19.12 -37.39
C LYS A 64 34.83 -18.52 -38.18
N PRO A 65 35.81 -17.84 -37.53
CA PRO A 65 37.06 -17.50 -38.18
C PRO A 65 37.71 -18.78 -38.72
N ARG A 66 38.29 -18.74 -39.93
CA ARG A 66 38.90 -19.93 -40.53
C ARG A 66 40.03 -20.42 -39.60
N PRO A 67 40.07 -21.71 -39.24
CA PRO A 67 41.20 -22.24 -38.49
C PRO A 67 42.47 -22.07 -39.34
N PRO A 68 43.63 -21.78 -38.72
CA PRO A 68 44.88 -21.69 -39.46
C PRO A 68 45.15 -23.02 -40.19
N THR A 69 45.43 -22.96 -41.48
CA THR A 69 45.75 -24.16 -42.28
C THR A 69 47.18 -24.61 -41.99
N LEU A 70 47.35 -25.33 -40.88
CA LEU A 70 48.62 -25.87 -40.42
C LEU A 70 48.95 -27.12 -41.25
N THR A 71 49.78 -26.95 -42.28
CA THR A 71 50.12 -28.02 -43.24
C THR A 71 51.32 -28.88 -42.83
N SER A 72 51.96 -28.60 -41.69
CA SER A 72 53.15 -29.33 -41.21
C SER A 72 52.98 -29.84 -39.78
N ILE A 73 53.51 -31.04 -39.52
CA ILE A 73 53.47 -31.70 -38.20
C ILE A 73 54.10 -30.82 -37.09
N PRO A 74 55.24 -30.13 -37.31
CA PRO A 74 55.80 -29.24 -36.29
C PRO A 74 54.88 -28.06 -35.93
N ALA A 75 54.16 -27.52 -36.92
CA ALA A 75 53.22 -26.41 -36.68
C ALA A 75 51.95 -26.87 -35.95
N LEU A 76 51.46 -28.09 -36.23
CA LEU A 76 50.38 -28.70 -35.45
C LEU A 76 50.80 -28.90 -33.99
N LEU A 77 51.98 -29.49 -33.75
CA LEU A 77 52.49 -29.74 -32.40
C LEU A 77 52.70 -28.45 -31.60
N SER A 78 53.24 -27.38 -32.20
CA SER A 78 53.40 -26.10 -31.50
C SER A 78 52.06 -25.44 -31.17
N THR A 79 51.05 -25.51 -32.05
CA THR A 79 49.72 -25.01 -31.70
C THR A 79 49.03 -25.85 -30.63
N PHE A 80 49.13 -27.18 -30.68
CA PHE A 80 48.61 -28.02 -29.60
C PHE A 80 49.26 -27.68 -28.26
N GLN A 81 50.58 -27.47 -28.24
CA GLN A 81 51.28 -27.05 -27.03
C GLN A 81 50.77 -25.69 -26.52
N ASN A 82 50.64 -24.68 -27.38
CA ASN A 82 50.13 -23.37 -26.99
C ASN A 82 48.70 -23.42 -26.41
N GLU A 83 47.79 -24.18 -27.03
CA GLU A 83 46.41 -24.34 -26.53
C GLU A 83 46.38 -25.12 -25.21
N TRP A 84 47.23 -26.14 -25.05
CA TRP A 84 47.38 -26.87 -23.79
C TRP A 84 47.94 -25.98 -22.68
N ASP A 85 48.97 -25.18 -22.96
CA ASP A 85 49.58 -24.26 -22.00
C ASP A 85 48.56 -23.19 -21.56
N ALA A 86 47.76 -22.65 -22.48
CA ALA A 86 46.67 -21.74 -22.17
C ALA A 86 45.59 -22.38 -21.28
N LEU A 87 45.12 -23.59 -21.62
CA LEU A 87 44.14 -24.33 -20.80
C LEU A 87 44.68 -24.69 -19.41
N VAL A 88 45.96 -25.03 -19.28
CA VAL A 88 46.60 -25.31 -17.99
C VAL A 88 46.71 -24.04 -17.14
N LEU A 89 47.04 -22.90 -17.74
CA LEU A 89 47.07 -21.60 -17.04
C LEU A 89 45.68 -21.17 -16.57
N GLU A 90 44.65 -21.28 -17.41
CA GLU A 90 43.27 -20.93 -17.03
C GLU A 90 42.68 -21.90 -15.99
N THR A 91 42.94 -23.20 -16.10
CA THR A 91 42.50 -24.14 -15.05
C THR A 91 43.27 -23.98 -13.74
N PHE A 92 44.48 -23.43 -13.76
CA PHE A 92 45.22 -23.04 -12.56
C PHE A 92 44.66 -21.76 -11.93
N SER A 93 44.43 -20.71 -12.73
CA SER A 93 43.86 -19.42 -12.27
C SER A 93 42.48 -19.63 -11.64
N LEU A 94 41.61 -20.43 -12.29
CA LEU A 94 40.28 -20.77 -11.80
C LEU A 94 40.32 -21.56 -10.49
N LYS A 95 41.25 -22.51 -10.34
CA LYS A 95 41.47 -23.23 -9.07
C LYS A 95 41.93 -22.30 -7.96
N GLN A 96 42.85 -21.38 -8.27
CA GLN A 96 43.35 -20.40 -7.31
C GLN A 96 42.20 -19.48 -6.82
N GLN A 97 41.39 -18.96 -7.74
CA GLN A 97 40.19 -18.17 -7.40
C GLN A 97 39.19 -18.97 -6.56
N TYR A 98 38.90 -20.22 -6.94
CA TYR A 98 38.02 -21.10 -6.15
C TYR A 98 38.52 -21.30 -4.71
N HIS A 99 39.83 -21.52 -4.53
CA HIS A 99 40.41 -21.67 -3.19
C HIS A 99 40.35 -20.36 -2.39
N GLN A 100 40.59 -19.21 -3.02
CA GLN A 100 40.47 -17.90 -2.39
C GLN A 100 39.02 -17.61 -1.95
N VAL A 101 38.04 -17.73 -2.85
CA VAL A 101 36.62 -17.50 -2.54
C VAL A 101 36.13 -18.45 -1.44
N ARG A 102 36.59 -19.71 -1.43
CA ARG A 102 36.29 -20.65 -0.35
C ARG A 102 36.87 -20.20 1.00
N GLN A 103 38.07 -19.60 1.02
CA GLN A 103 38.67 -19.06 2.24
C GLN A 103 37.91 -17.82 2.72
N GLU A 104 37.61 -16.87 1.82
CA GLU A 104 36.80 -15.67 2.11
C GLU A 104 35.41 -16.05 2.66
N LEU A 105 34.73 -17.02 2.05
CA LEU A 105 33.45 -17.55 2.54
C LEU A 105 33.59 -18.14 3.96
N SER A 106 34.65 -18.90 4.22
CA SER A 106 34.87 -19.46 5.57
C SER A 106 35.08 -18.36 6.61
N GLN A 107 35.84 -17.31 6.27
CA GLN A 107 36.05 -16.16 7.14
C GLN A 107 34.76 -15.38 7.39
N ALA A 108 33.94 -15.15 6.36
CA ALA A 108 32.63 -14.51 6.49
C ALA A 108 31.68 -15.30 7.41
N LEU A 109 31.68 -16.64 7.31
CA LEU A 109 30.88 -17.49 8.20
C LEU A 109 31.35 -17.41 9.66
N TYR A 110 32.67 -17.39 9.92
CA TYR A 110 33.21 -17.18 11.27
C TYR A 110 32.89 -15.78 11.83
N GLN A 111 32.94 -14.74 10.98
CA GLN A 111 32.54 -13.39 11.37
C GLN A 111 31.04 -13.29 11.69
N ASN A 112 30.19 -14.01 10.95
CA ASN A 112 28.75 -14.07 11.21
C ASN A 112 28.44 -14.73 12.57
N ASP A 113 29.02 -15.90 12.87
CA ASP A 113 28.87 -16.54 14.19
C ASP A 113 29.40 -15.64 15.33
N ALA A 114 30.53 -14.96 15.13
CA ALA A 114 31.03 -13.98 16.09
C ALA A 114 30.03 -12.81 16.30
N ALA A 115 29.43 -12.29 15.23
CA ALA A 115 28.42 -11.23 15.30
C ALA A 115 27.14 -11.70 16.02
N CYS A 116 26.66 -12.92 15.76
CA CYS A 116 25.53 -13.51 16.48
C CYS A 116 25.77 -13.60 17.99
N ARG A 117 27.01 -13.93 18.42
CA ARG A 117 27.39 -13.95 19.85
C ARG A 117 27.42 -12.54 20.47
N VAL A 118 27.80 -11.51 19.72
CA VAL A 118 27.71 -10.11 20.16
C VAL A 118 26.25 -9.69 20.32
N VAL A 119 25.39 -9.99 19.34
CA VAL A 119 23.94 -9.71 19.44
C VAL A 119 23.32 -10.41 20.65
N ALA A 120 23.64 -11.68 20.90
CA ALA A 120 23.15 -12.41 22.07
C ALA A 120 23.57 -11.76 23.39
N ARG A 121 24.79 -11.21 23.48
CA ARG A 121 25.26 -10.46 24.65
C ARG A 121 24.50 -9.14 24.82
N LEU A 122 24.38 -8.34 23.75
CA LEU A 122 23.68 -7.06 23.77
C LEU A 122 22.18 -7.22 24.09
N MET A 123 21.53 -8.29 23.63
CA MET A 123 20.16 -8.62 24.01
C MET A 123 20.05 -8.86 25.52
N LYS A 124 21.00 -9.59 26.12
CA LYS A 124 21.03 -9.84 27.56
C LYS A 124 21.25 -8.55 28.35
N GLU A 125 22.25 -7.74 27.98
CA GLU A 125 22.54 -6.45 28.63
C GLU A 125 21.34 -5.48 28.54
N ARG A 126 20.66 -5.42 27.38
CA ARG A 126 19.42 -4.66 27.19
C ARG A 126 18.30 -5.13 28.12
N ASP A 127 18.12 -6.44 28.26
CA ASP A 127 17.03 -7.00 29.05
C ASP A 127 17.29 -6.88 30.56
N GLU A 128 18.55 -6.99 31.00
CA GLU A 128 18.98 -6.64 32.36
C GLU A 128 18.76 -5.14 32.65
N ALA A 129 19.13 -4.24 31.74
CA ALA A 129 18.90 -2.80 31.89
C ALA A 129 17.40 -2.45 31.95
N ARG A 130 16.56 -3.10 31.14
CA ARG A 130 15.09 -2.94 31.18
C ARG A 130 14.49 -3.43 32.49
N GLN A 131 14.97 -4.57 33.01
CA GLN A 131 14.54 -5.08 34.32
C GLN A 131 14.95 -4.13 35.45
N ALA A 132 16.18 -3.60 35.42
CA ALA A 132 16.64 -2.61 36.40
C ALA A 132 15.82 -1.31 36.35
N LEU A 133 15.49 -0.80 35.16
CA LEU A 133 14.60 0.35 35.02
C LEU A 133 13.19 0.06 35.55
N ALA A 134 12.64 -1.13 35.27
CA ALA A 134 11.33 -1.52 35.79
C ALA A 134 11.32 -1.65 37.34
N THR A 135 12.40 -2.17 37.95
CA THR A 135 12.49 -2.22 39.42
C THR A 135 12.68 -0.83 40.04
N LEU A 136 13.45 0.06 39.41
CA LEU A 136 13.58 1.45 39.83
C LEU A 136 12.25 2.21 39.70
N GLN A 137 11.53 2.04 38.59
CA GLN A 137 10.18 2.62 38.42
C GLN A 137 9.20 2.08 39.48
N ALA A 138 9.24 0.79 39.80
CA ALA A 138 8.42 0.22 40.87
C ALA A 138 8.82 0.73 42.27
N GLN A 139 10.11 1.01 42.51
CA GLN A 139 10.57 1.64 43.75
C GLN A 139 10.16 3.11 43.84
N VAL A 140 10.26 3.88 42.76
CA VAL A 140 9.79 5.27 42.70
C VAL A 140 8.28 5.36 42.88
N ALA A 141 7.51 4.49 42.21
CA ALA A 141 6.05 4.40 42.38
C ALA A 141 5.62 3.91 43.79
N ALA A 142 6.52 3.29 44.55
CA ALA A 142 6.31 2.96 45.96
C ALA A 142 6.69 4.10 46.92
N VAL A 143 7.21 5.23 46.41
CA VAL A 143 7.65 6.41 47.17
C VAL A 143 6.92 7.67 46.70
N GLU A 144 5.60 7.69 46.89
CA GLU A 144 4.75 8.90 46.87
C GLU A 144 3.63 8.78 47.93
N PRO A 145 3.09 9.89 48.46
CA PRO A 145 3.81 10.81 49.32
C PRO A 145 3.18 10.88 50.73
N VAL A 146 3.90 11.42 51.71
CA VAL A 146 3.31 11.79 53.01
C VAL A 146 2.38 13.00 52.81
N ALA A 147 1.20 12.95 53.44
CA ALA A 147 0.11 13.92 53.24
C ALA A 147 0.51 15.39 53.45
N PRO A 148 -0.12 16.34 52.74
CA PRO A 148 0.27 17.75 52.79
C PRO A 148 -0.16 18.43 54.10
N VAL A 149 0.80 19.07 54.76
CA VAL A 149 0.52 20.12 55.75
C VAL A 149 0.51 21.46 55.00
N ALA A 150 -0.45 22.32 55.33
CA ALA A 150 -0.70 23.57 54.61
C ALA A 150 0.52 24.50 54.57
N ALA A 151 1.04 24.73 53.36
CA ALA A 151 1.94 25.83 53.00
C ALA A 151 1.63 26.28 51.56
N GLN A 152 1.97 27.53 51.23
CA GLN A 152 1.54 28.21 50.00
C GLN A 152 2.11 27.57 48.72
N PRO A 153 1.36 27.56 47.60
CA PRO A 153 1.85 27.04 46.33
C PRO A 153 2.64 28.11 45.56
N ASP A 154 3.91 28.32 45.94
CA ASP A 154 4.93 28.94 45.08
C ASP A 154 5.89 27.85 44.58
N THR A 155 5.33 26.88 43.85
CA THR A 155 6.10 25.89 43.08
C THR A 155 5.78 26.07 41.61
N MET A 156 6.76 26.54 40.85
CA MET A 156 6.68 26.53 39.39
C MET A 156 6.52 25.08 38.93
N GLU A 157 5.34 24.73 38.43
CA GLU A 157 5.18 23.58 37.55
C GLU A 157 6.04 23.85 36.32
N VAL A 158 7.21 23.21 36.27
CA VAL A 158 7.96 23.09 35.03
C VAL A 158 7.16 22.12 34.18
N ASP A 159 6.34 22.65 33.28
CA ASP A 159 5.71 21.88 32.21
C ASP A 159 6.76 20.97 31.59
N ALA A 160 6.67 19.68 31.89
CA ALA A 160 7.43 18.68 31.17
C ALA A 160 6.86 18.69 29.76
N VAL A 161 7.55 19.39 28.85
CA VAL A 161 7.24 19.41 27.42
C VAL A 161 7.47 18.00 26.89
N VAL A 162 6.48 17.13 27.07
CA VAL A 162 6.45 15.80 26.49
C VAL A 162 6.31 16.00 24.99
N ASP A 163 7.34 15.60 24.24
CA ASP A 163 7.37 15.79 22.79
C ASP A 163 6.07 15.26 22.17
N PRO A 164 5.34 16.07 21.35
CA PRO A 164 4.03 15.68 20.84
C PRO A 164 4.11 14.42 19.97
N ALA A 165 5.26 14.18 19.33
CA ALA A 165 5.53 12.95 18.59
C ALA A 165 5.51 11.70 19.50
N GLN A 166 6.00 11.80 20.73
CA GLN A 166 6.03 10.67 21.66
C GLN A 166 4.62 10.36 22.20
N GLN A 167 3.82 11.39 22.49
CA GLN A 167 2.39 11.22 22.80
C GLN A 167 1.61 10.54 21.66
N TYR A 168 1.93 10.87 20.41
CA TYR A 168 1.38 10.17 19.24
C TYR A 168 1.77 8.70 19.20
N TYR A 169 3.05 8.35 19.40
CA TYR A 169 3.47 6.94 19.38
C TYR A 169 2.86 6.13 20.51
N ASP A 170 2.73 6.68 21.72
CA ASP A 170 2.11 5.99 22.85
C ASP A 170 0.61 5.77 22.59
N THR A 171 -0.12 6.79 22.14
CA THR A 171 -1.56 6.67 21.81
C THR A 171 -1.82 5.78 20.60
N ALA A 172 -0.94 5.77 19.58
CA ALA A 172 -0.99 4.82 18.47
C ALA A 172 -0.73 3.38 18.96
N ALA A 173 0.25 3.17 19.84
CA ALA A 173 0.53 1.85 20.41
C ALA A 173 -0.59 1.34 21.33
N GLU A 174 -1.24 2.21 22.10
CA GLU A 174 -2.41 1.86 22.91
C GLU A 174 -3.63 1.51 22.05
N THR A 175 -3.93 2.32 21.04
CA THR A 175 -5.05 2.03 20.13
C THR A 175 -4.82 0.79 19.28
N ALA A 176 -3.60 0.53 18.83
CA ALA A 176 -3.22 -0.76 18.25
C ALA A 176 -3.48 -1.93 19.23
N LYS A 177 -3.11 -1.79 20.51
CA LYS A 177 -3.33 -2.83 21.54
C LYS A 177 -4.80 -3.06 21.87
N THR A 178 -5.68 -2.05 21.79
CA THR A 178 -7.12 -2.22 22.03
C THR A 178 -7.83 -2.80 20.81
N LEU A 179 -7.55 -2.28 19.61
CA LEU A 179 -8.19 -2.72 18.36
C LEU A 179 -7.75 -4.13 17.95
N SER A 180 -6.47 -4.48 18.10
CA SER A 180 -5.97 -5.84 17.81
C SER A 180 -6.61 -6.92 18.70
N LYS A 181 -6.84 -6.63 19.99
CA LYS A 181 -7.60 -7.51 20.90
C LYS A 181 -9.04 -7.72 20.44
N GLY A 182 -9.67 -6.67 19.89
CA GLY A 182 -11.02 -6.74 19.31
C GLY A 182 -11.10 -7.62 18.06
N ARG A 183 -10.12 -7.55 17.15
CA ARG A 183 -10.17 -8.29 15.88
C ARG A 183 -10.21 -9.81 16.02
N VAL A 184 -9.52 -10.39 17.01
CA VAL A 184 -9.47 -11.85 17.20
C VAL A 184 -10.82 -12.43 17.68
N LYS A 185 -11.72 -11.58 18.22
CA LYS A 185 -13.01 -11.98 18.81
C LYS A 185 -14.22 -11.23 18.24
N ARG A 186 -14.10 -10.59 17.07
CA ARG A 186 -15.27 -9.99 16.40
C ARG A 186 -16.17 -11.10 15.86
N GLU A 187 -17.18 -11.45 16.63
CA GLU A 187 -18.35 -12.15 16.10
C GLU A 187 -19.04 -11.27 15.06
N VAL A 188 -19.63 -11.92 14.07
CA VAL A 188 -20.39 -11.26 13.02
C VAL A 188 -21.66 -10.70 13.64
N PRO A 189 -21.97 -9.39 13.54
CA PRO A 189 -23.26 -8.87 13.94
C PRO A 189 -24.38 -9.61 13.19
N ALA A 190 -25.38 -10.10 13.92
CA ALA A 190 -26.49 -10.85 13.34
C ALA A 190 -27.32 -10.00 12.37
N ASP A 191 -27.29 -8.67 12.53
CA ASP A 191 -28.00 -7.68 11.73
C ASP A 191 -27.24 -7.23 10.47
N LEU A 192 -26.14 -7.91 10.11
CA LEU A 192 -25.45 -7.65 8.84
C LEU A 192 -26.38 -7.98 7.66
N THR A 193 -26.59 -7.00 6.78
CA THR A 193 -27.41 -7.15 5.57
C THR A 193 -27.04 -8.41 4.79
N SER A 194 -28.03 -9.28 4.56
CA SER A 194 -27.78 -10.60 3.99
C SER A 194 -27.36 -10.49 2.51
N PRO A 195 -26.59 -11.45 1.98
CA PRO A 195 -26.26 -11.50 0.56
C PRO A 195 -27.46 -11.56 -0.40
N GLU A 196 -28.65 -11.86 0.11
CA GLU A 196 -29.88 -11.95 -0.66
C GLU A 196 -30.63 -10.62 -0.68
N ALA A 197 -30.65 -9.89 0.45
CA ALA A 197 -31.24 -8.54 0.54
C ALA A 197 -30.55 -7.53 -0.38
N TRP A 198 -29.23 -7.69 -0.60
CA TRP A 198 -28.49 -6.89 -1.58
C TRP A 198 -28.94 -7.12 -3.03
N LYS A 199 -29.38 -8.33 -3.41
CA LYS A 199 -29.88 -8.59 -4.78
C LYS A 199 -31.19 -7.86 -5.09
N THR A 200 -31.90 -7.44 -4.05
CA THR A 200 -33.10 -6.60 -4.11
C THR A 200 -32.81 -5.13 -3.76
N ALA A 201 -31.54 -4.71 -3.79
CA ALA A 201 -31.19 -3.31 -3.54
C ALA A 201 -31.72 -2.39 -4.63
N ALA A 202 -32.29 -1.27 -4.19
CA ALA A 202 -32.88 -0.25 -5.05
C ALA A 202 -32.27 1.12 -4.73
N GLU A 203 -32.37 2.03 -5.69
CA GLU A 203 -32.03 3.43 -5.50
C GLU A 203 -33.07 4.09 -4.58
N SER A 204 -32.66 4.41 -3.34
CA SER A 204 -33.54 4.91 -2.28
C SER A 204 -33.76 6.42 -2.36
N SER A 205 -32.72 7.16 -2.75
CA SER A 205 -32.74 8.62 -2.88
C SER A 205 -31.70 9.11 -3.87
N VAL A 206 -32.09 10.10 -4.69
CA VAL A 206 -31.22 10.83 -5.62
C VAL A 206 -31.26 12.30 -5.23
N ILE A 207 -30.15 12.79 -4.70
CA ILE A 207 -29.99 14.20 -4.32
C ILE A 207 -29.36 14.88 -5.52
N SER A 208 -30.13 15.64 -6.32
CA SER A 208 -29.68 16.09 -7.66
C SER A 208 -28.91 17.41 -7.71
N SER A 209 -28.74 18.11 -6.59
CA SER A 209 -28.11 19.44 -6.59
C SER A 209 -27.55 19.82 -5.21
N LEU A 210 -26.37 19.30 -4.88
CA LEU A 210 -25.54 19.84 -3.79
C LEU A 210 -24.74 21.04 -4.31
N HIS A 211 -23.73 20.78 -5.13
CA HIS A 211 -22.75 21.78 -5.56
C HIS A 211 -23.23 22.73 -6.66
N SER A 212 -22.50 23.85 -6.79
CA SER A 212 -22.77 24.91 -7.77
C SER A 212 -22.76 24.39 -9.23
N THR A 213 -23.76 24.80 -10.01
CA THR A 213 -23.94 24.43 -11.44
C THR A 213 -22.86 25.00 -12.36
N THR A 214 -22.03 25.94 -11.90
CA THR A 214 -20.98 26.59 -12.69
C THR A 214 -19.69 25.78 -12.83
N LYS A 215 -19.45 24.81 -11.94
CA LYS A 215 -18.35 23.84 -12.00
C LYS A 215 -18.82 22.51 -11.38
N PRO A 216 -19.57 21.68 -12.11
CA PRO A 216 -20.01 20.40 -11.59
C PRO A 216 -18.82 19.48 -11.30
N GLY A 217 -18.95 18.69 -10.24
CA GLY A 217 -17.96 17.69 -9.82
C GLY A 217 -17.88 17.60 -8.29
N ILE A 218 -18.41 16.52 -7.73
CA ILE A 218 -18.00 16.03 -6.40
C ILE A 218 -16.64 15.34 -6.56
N THR A 219 -15.70 15.56 -5.64
CA THR A 219 -14.37 14.93 -5.65
C THR A 219 -14.19 13.86 -4.58
N ALA A 220 -14.89 14.00 -3.45
CA ALA A 220 -14.87 13.02 -2.36
C ALA A 220 -16.21 13.03 -1.61
N LEU A 221 -16.55 11.88 -1.04
CA LEU A 221 -17.73 11.65 -0.21
C LEU A 221 -17.29 10.95 1.08
N ASP A 222 -17.78 11.40 2.22
CA ASP A 222 -17.60 10.71 3.50
C ASP A 222 -18.91 10.70 4.31
N VAL A 223 -19.05 9.71 5.19
CA VAL A 223 -20.29 9.42 5.91
C VAL A 223 -20.03 9.41 7.41
N ASP A 224 -20.85 10.11 8.18
CA ASP A 224 -20.72 10.11 9.63
C ASP A 224 -20.99 8.71 10.23
N GLN A 225 -20.42 8.43 11.41
CA GLN A 225 -20.58 7.14 12.10
C GLN A 225 -22.05 6.80 12.42
N SER A 226 -22.92 7.80 12.57
CA SER A 226 -24.37 7.62 12.73
C SER A 226 -25.11 7.23 11.45
N GLY A 227 -24.46 7.36 10.28
CA GLY A 227 -25.09 7.18 8.97
C GLY A 227 -26.13 8.23 8.57
N SER A 228 -26.35 9.25 9.42
CA SER A 228 -27.40 10.27 9.22
C SER A 228 -26.92 11.50 8.44
N LEU A 229 -25.61 11.79 8.50
CA LEU A 229 -24.98 12.92 7.81
C LEU A 229 -24.04 12.43 6.71
N LEU A 230 -24.12 13.08 5.55
CA LEU A 230 -23.20 12.91 4.42
C LEU A 230 -22.36 14.19 4.27
N LEU A 231 -21.08 14.04 3.97
CA LEU A 231 -20.15 15.12 3.68
C LEU A 231 -19.66 15.00 2.24
N THR A 232 -19.80 16.07 1.47
CA THR A 232 -19.41 16.14 0.07
C THR A 232 -18.35 17.20 -0.14
N ALA A 233 -17.36 16.92 -0.99
CA ALA A 233 -16.31 17.85 -1.37
C ALA A 233 -16.47 18.26 -2.85
N GLY A 234 -16.47 19.56 -3.13
CA GLY A 234 -16.76 20.09 -4.47
C GLY A 234 -15.57 20.65 -5.24
N MET A 235 -15.66 20.55 -6.56
CA MET A 235 -14.85 21.31 -7.53
C MET A 235 -15.12 22.82 -7.50
N ASP A 236 -16.21 23.25 -6.84
CA ASP A 236 -16.63 24.64 -6.62
C ASP A 236 -15.96 25.32 -5.41
N ASN A 237 -14.98 24.66 -4.79
CA ASN A 237 -14.25 25.10 -3.58
C ASN A 237 -15.09 25.07 -2.29
N HIS A 238 -16.22 24.37 -2.27
CA HIS A 238 -17.06 24.20 -1.08
C HIS A 238 -17.08 22.74 -0.63
N ALA A 239 -17.28 22.51 0.67
CA ALA A 239 -17.75 21.22 1.17
C ALA A 239 -19.17 21.41 1.71
N GLU A 240 -20.04 20.43 1.51
CA GLU A 240 -21.44 20.51 1.96
C GLU A 240 -21.79 19.33 2.85
N VAL A 241 -22.46 19.64 3.96
CA VAL A 241 -23.01 18.66 4.89
C VAL A 241 -24.49 18.51 4.60
N TYR A 242 -24.91 17.29 4.30
CA TYR A 242 -26.30 16.92 4.01
C TYR A 242 -26.85 16.02 5.11
N SER A 243 -28.10 16.22 5.50
CA SER A 243 -28.80 15.37 6.46
C SER A 243 -29.83 14.49 5.75
N ARG A 244 -29.66 13.17 5.87
CA ARG A 244 -30.56 12.16 5.30
C ARG A 244 -31.93 12.10 5.99
N THR A 245 -32.04 12.58 7.22
CA THR A 245 -33.30 12.52 7.99
C THR A 245 -34.22 13.71 7.70
N THR A 246 -33.67 14.80 7.16
CA THR A 246 -34.42 16.02 6.85
C THR A 246 -34.39 16.37 5.36
N ASP A 247 -33.64 15.62 4.56
CA ASP A 247 -33.36 15.85 3.13
C ASP A 247 -32.94 17.29 2.78
N THR A 248 -32.06 17.86 3.61
CA THR A 248 -31.59 19.25 3.48
C THR A 248 -30.08 19.36 3.63
N VAL A 249 -29.47 20.28 2.88
CA VAL A 249 -28.12 20.78 3.14
C VAL A 249 -28.13 21.53 4.48
N VAL A 250 -27.41 21.00 5.46
CA VAL A 250 -27.28 21.53 6.82
C VAL A 250 -26.29 22.69 6.86
N ALA A 251 -25.18 22.60 6.10
CA ALA A 251 -24.24 23.71 5.95
C ALA A 251 -23.36 23.61 4.71
N THR A 252 -22.94 24.77 4.20
CA THR A 252 -21.91 24.92 3.17
C THR A 252 -20.64 25.52 3.78
N LEU A 253 -19.53 24.77 3.78
CA LEU A 253 -18.23 25.14 4.35
C LEU A 253 -17.42 26.00 3.36
N LYS A 254 -17.63 27.33 3.41
CA LYS A 254 -16.98 28.28 2.48
C LYS A 254 -15.63 28.76 3.01
N GLY A 255 -14.53 28.41 2.34
CA GLY A 255 -13.20 28.90 2.75
C GLY A 255 -11.99 28.53 1.89
N HIS A 256 -12.08 27.50 1.04
CA HIS A 256 -10.99 27.16 0.12
C HIS A 256 -10.97 28.08 -1.11
N THR A 257 -9.78 28.32 -1.66
CA THR A 257 -9.59 29.17 -2.85
C THR A 257 -9.48 28.39 -4.16
N LYS A 258 -9.31 27.07 -4.05
CA LYS A 258 -9.32 26.08 -5.15
C LYS A 258 -10.20 24.88 -4.76
N ARG A 259 -10.42 23.97 -5.72
CA ARG A 259 -11.17 22.72 -5.55
C ARG A 259 -10.75 21.97 -4.28
N LEU A 260 -11.70 21.31 -3.63
CA LEU A 260 -11.37 20.35 -2.59
C LEU A 260 -10.95 19.03 -3.25
N THR A 261 -10.04 18.32 -2.58
CA THR A 261 -9.49 17.03 -3.03
C THR A 261 -9.97 15.89 -2.15
N SER A 262 -10.17 16.14 -0.86
CA SER A 262 -10.72 15.18 0.10
C SER A 262 -11.40 15.92 1.26
N ALA A 263 -12.42 15.31 1.84
CA ALA A 263 -13.09 15.79 3.05
C ALA A 263 -13.45 14.58 3.92
N LEU A 264 -13.25 14.68 5.24
CA LEU A 264 -13.46 13.58 6.18
C LEU A 264 -14.12 14.06 7.49
N TRP A 265 -14.91 13.18 8.11
CA TRP A 265 -15.38 13.32 9.48
C TRP A 265 -14.32 12.87 10.49
N LEU A 266 -14.15 13.65 11.56
CA LEU A 266 -13.42 13.22 12.75
C LEU A 266 -14.38 12.46 13.67
N GLY A 267 -14.27 11.14 13.66
CA GLY A 267 -15.14 10.27 14.45
C GLY A 267 -14.52 9.80 15.77
N GLY A 268 -15.15 10.18 16.89
CA GLY A 268 -14.84 9.68 18.23
C GLY A 268 -13.86 10.55 19.03
N GLY A 269 -14.04 10.55 20.36
CA GLY A 269 -13.12 11.20 21.30
C GLY A 269 -13.55 12.56 21.85
N GLY A 270 -14.83 12.95 21.74
CA GLY A 270 -15.36 14.19 22.34
C GLY A 270 -15.25 15.44 21.47
N LEU A 271 -14.76 15.30 20.24
CA LEU A 271 -14.75 16.32 19.18
C LEU A 271 -15.89 16.09 18.16
N ASP A 272 -17.01 15.57 18.66
CA ASP A 272 -18.09 14.96 17.88
C ASP A 272 -18.57 15.89 16.74
N ALA A 273 -18.67 15.32 15.52
CA ALA A 273 -19.01 16.00 14.27
C ALA A 273 -18.05 17.11 13.80
N SER A 274 -16.77 17.08 14.19
CA SER A 274 -15.74 17.92 13.55
C SER A 274 -15.35 17.38 12.15
N ILE A 275 -14.99 18.26 11.22
CA ILE A 275 -14.73 17.95 9.80
C ILE A 275 -13.34 18.45 9.40
N VAL A 276 -12.60 17.67 8.61
CA VAL A 276 -11.34 18.08 7.97
C VAL A 276 -11.53 18.17 6.46
N THR A 277 -11.09 19.27 5.84
CA THR A 277 -11.13 19.45 4.38
C THR A 277 -9.74 19.76 3.82
N ALA A 278 -9.35 19.06 2.75
CA ALA A 278 -8.12 19.27 1.98
C ALA A 278 -8.41 19.85 0.59
N SER A 279 -7.42 20.56 0.04
CA SER A 279 -7.57 21.23 -1.24
C SER A 279 -6.24 21.43 -1.97
N ALA A 280 -6.39 21.61 -3.28
CA ALA A 280 -5.36 22.14 -4.16
C ALA A 280 -4.83 23.54 -3.76
N ASP A 281 -5.48 24.26 -2.81
CA ASP A 281 -4.97 25.50 -2.21
C ASP A 281 -3.82 25.31 -1.20
N LYS A 282 -3.32 24.08 -1.08
CA LYS A 282 -2.21 23.64 -0.21
C LYS A 282 -2.53 23.73 1.29
N SER A 283 -3.79 23.99 1.65
CA SER A 283 -4.23 24.06 3.03
C SER A 283 -5.15 22.91 3.40
N VAL A 284 -4.98 22.43 4.62
CA VAL A 284 -5.96 21.58 5.30
C VAL A 284 -6.69 22.47 6.31
N ARG A 285 -8.03 22.41 6.32
CA ARG A 285 -8.86 23.19 7.24
C ARG A 285 -9.62 22.27 8.18
N LEU A 286 -9.57 22.61 9.47
CA LEU A 286 -10.33 21.97 10.52
C LEU A 286 -11.57 22.81 10.83
N TRP A 287 -12.73 22.16 10.81
CA TRP A 287 -14.04 22.76 11.05
C TRP A 287 -14.67 22.09 12.26
N VAL A 288 -15.12 22.89 13.23
CA VAL A 288 -15.73 22.39 14.47
C VAL A 288 -17.16 22.92 14.56
N PRO A 289 -18.15 22.11 14.96
CA PRO A 289 -19.52 22.56 15.13
C PRO A 289 -19.59 23.69 16.18
N LYS A 290 -20.42 24.71 15.93
CA LYS A 290 -20.62 25.78 16.91
C LYS A 290 -21.44 25.27 18.10
N PRO A 291 -21.03 25.55 19.36
CA PRO A 291 -21.87 25.26 20.52
C PRO A 291 -23.16 26.09 20.45
N GLY A 292 -24.32 25.47 20.67
CA GLY A 292 -25.62 26.16 20.71
C GLY A 292 -26.64 25.81 19.60
N ASN A 293 -26.46 24.69 18.88
CA ASN A 293 -27.48 24.09 18.00
C ASN A 293 -27.95 24.98 16.82
N ALA A 294 -27.05 25.78 16.25
CA ALA A 294 -27.24 26.43 14.96
C ALA A 294 -26.38 25.71 13.91
N ALA A 295 -27.04 24.99 13.00
CA ALA A 295 -26.49 24.25 11.86
C ALA A 295 -25.36 25.04 11.14
N GLY A 296 -24.11 24.78 11.52
CA GLY A 296 -23.02 25.67 11.15
C GLY A 296 -21.71 25.36 11.85
N TRP A 297 -20.74 24.94 11.06
CA TRP A 297 -19.37 24.73 11.51
C TRP A 297 -18.57 26.03 11.41
N ALA A 298 -17.68 26.25 12.38
CA ALA A 298 -16.71 27.33 12.37
C ALA A 298 -15.33 26.79 11.94
N LYS A 299 -14.55 27.62 11.24
CA LYS A 299 -13.13 27.33 10.98
C LYS A 299 -12.40 27.41 12.32
N LYS A 300 -11.84 26.30 12.80
CA LYS A 300 -10.98 26.29 13.98
C LYS A 300 -9.55 26.62 13.57
N ASN A 301 -8.96 25.80 12.68
CA ASN A 301 -7.57 25.92 12.26
C ASN A 301 -7.39 25.84 10.73
N ILE A 302 -6.32 26.47 10.24
CA ILE A 302 -5.86 26.41 8.85
C ILE A 302 -4.40 25.96 8.86
N VAL A 303 -4.17 24.71 8.49
CA VAL A 303 -2.84 24.12 8.43
C VAL A 303 -2.24 24.34 7.04
N LYS A 304 -1.08 25.00 6.97
CA LYS A 304 -0.32 25.27 5.74
C LYS A 304 1.10 24.72 5.86
N HIS A 305 1.20 23.40 6.00
CA HIS A 305 2.49 22.70 6.05
C HIS A 305 3.04 22.40 4.65
N HIS A 306 2.15 22.12 3.68
CA HIS A 306 2.54 21.53 2.39
C HIS A 306 2.91 22.59 1.34
N ASN A 307 3.96 22.30 0.58
CA ASN A 307 4.45 23.16 -0.51
C ASN A 307 3.77 22.86 -1.85
N ALA A 308 3.18 21.69 -2.03
CA ALA A 308 2.36 21.32 -3.19
C ALA A 308 0.87 21.13 -2.84
N GLU A 309 0.08 20.65 -3.80
CA GLU A 309 -1.36 20.43 -3.64
C GLU A 309 -1.61 19.24 -2.70
N VAL A 310 -2.53 19.38 -1.74
CA VAL A 310 -2.89 18.26 -0.84
C VAL A 310 -3.79 17.30 -1.62
N VAL A 311 -3.37 16.06 -1.77
CA VAL A 311 -4.03 15.07 -2.64
C VAL A 311 -5.06 14.26 -1.88
N GLY A 312 -4.77 13.91 -0.62
CA GLY A 312 -5.71 13.15 0.20
C GLY A 312 -5.51 13.36 1.71
N LEU A 313 -6.49 12.88 2.46
CA LEU A 313 -6.53 12.84 3.92
C LEU A 313 -6.84 11.41 4.38
N SER A 314 -6.45 11.07 5.60
CA SER A 314 -6.95 9.87 6.28
C SER A 314 -7.03 10.09 7.78
N LEU A 315 -8.11 9.61 8.41
CA LEU A 315 -8.28 9.62 9.86
C LEU A 315 -7.40 8.55 10.54
N HIS A 316 -6.78 8.85 11.68
CA HIS A 316 -6.17 7.84 12.54
C HIS A 316 -7.26 7.13 13.38
N PRO A 317 -7.23 5.80 13.59
CA PRO A 317 -8.30 5.05 14.28
C PRO A 317 -8.64 5.50 15.71
N SER A 318 -7.82 6.35 16.35
CA SER A 318 -8.11 6.96 17.65
C SER A 318 -9.04 8.18 17.60
N GLY A 319 -9.36 8.72 16.41
CA GLY A 319 -10.10 9.97 16.23
C GLY A 319 -9.31 11.25 16.57
N ARG A 320 -8.18 11.14 17.29
CA ARG A 320 -7.37 12.27 17.78
C ARG A 320 -6.33 12.81 16.79
N TYR A 321 -6.07 12.11 15.68
CA TYR A 321 -5.09 12.52 14.68
C TYR A 321 -5.61 12.28 13.27
N PHE A 322 -5.07 13.02 12.31
CA PHE A 322 -5.32 12.80 10.88
C PHE A 322 -4.03 12.97 10.09
N ALA A 323 -3.86 12.19 9.04
CA ALA A 323 -2.75 12.33 8.11
C ALA A 323 -3.20 13.04 6.84
N SER A 324 -2.23 13.67 6.18
CA SER A 324 -2.38 14.40 4.93
C SER A 324 -1.18 14.09 4.02
N ALA A 325 -1.44 13.90 2.74
CA ALA A 325 -0.40 13.76 1.72
C ALA A 325 -0.47 14.85 0.67
N ALA A 326 0.68 15.32 0.22
CA ALA A 326 0.82 16.29 -0.86
C ALA A 326 1.46 15.65 -2.10
N SER A 327 1.20 16.25 -3.27
CA SER A 327 1.67 15.73 -4.56
C SER A 327 3.20 15.78 -4.71
N ASP A 328 3.92 16.49 -3.84
CA ASP A 328 5.39 16.53 -3.79
C ASP A 328 6.01 15.35 -3.04
N GLY A 329 5.20 14.41 -2.53
CA GLY A 329 5.67 13.25 -1.75
C GLY A 329 5.78 13.53 -0.25
N SER A 330 5.49 14.75 0.20
CA SER A 330 5.41 15.10 1.63
C SER A 330 4.14 14.53 2.25
N TRP A 331 4.28 13.95 3.43
CA TRP A 331 3.15 13.56 4.28
C TRP A 331 3.33 14.12 5.69
N ALA A 332 2.21 14.45 6.33
CA ALA A 332 2.20 15.00 7.68
C ALA A 332 0.99 14.49 8.46
N VAL A 333 1.23 14.07 9.69
CA VAL A 333 0.26 13.69 10.71
C VAL A 333 0.04 14.88 11.64
N HIS A 334 -1.22 15.21 11.87
CA HIS A 334 -1.65 16.39 12.64
C HIS A 334 -2.50 15.99 13.82
N SER A 335 -2.44 16.78 14.89
CA SER A 335 -3.40 16.71 16.00
C SER A 335 -4.78 17.21 15.54
N ALA A 336 -5.83 16.41 15.79
CA ALA A 336 -7.21 16.81 15.51
C ALA A 336 -7.70 17.92 16.45
N GLU A 337 -7.09 18.04 17.63
CA GLU A 337 -7.51 19.02 18.63
C GLU A 337 -6.84 20.39 18.40
N SER A 338 -5.52 20.42 18.25
CA SER A 338 -4.75 21.67 18.10
C SER A 338 -4.45 22.05 16.65
N GLY A 339 -4.52 21.10 15.71
CA GLY A 339 -4.14 21.31 14.30
C GLY A 339 -2.64 21.34 14.05
N ASP A 340 -1.82 21.07 15.08
CA ASP A 340 -0.35 21.10 14.95
C ASP A 340 0.19 19.85 14.25
N VAL A 341 1.30 20.01 13.55
CA VAL A 341 2.05 18.92 12.91
C VAL A 341 2.81 18.14 13.98
N VAL A 342 2.54 16.84 14.07
CA VAL A 342 3.12 15.96 15.09
C VAL A 342 4.25 15.10 14.53
N VAL A 343 4.05 14.56 13.33
CA VAL A 343 5.08 13.80 12.58
C VAL A 343 4.99 14.20 11.12
N SER A 344 6.13 14.40 10.46
CA SER A 344 6.23 14.67 9.02
C SER A 344 7.31 13.81 8.38
N GLY A 345 7.04 13.32 7.17
CA GLY A 345 8.01 12.60 6.36
C GLY A 345 7.88 12.96 4.89
N THR A 346 8.84 12.49 4.10
CA THR A 346 8.88 12.66 2.64
C THR A 346 9.15 11.32 1.97
N VAL A 347 8.66 11.15 0.75
CA VAL A 347 8.84 9.96 -0.08
C VAL A 347 9.37 10.38 -1.44
N ASP A 348 10.24 9.57 -2.04
CA ASP A 348 10.98 9.86 -3.28
C ASP A 348 10.12 9.99 -4.55
N SER A 349 8.80 9.86 -4.44
CA SER A 349 7.83 9.78 -5.54
C SER A 349 6.63 10.68 -5.26
N GLN A 350 6.00 11.20 -6.32
CA GLN A 350 4.73 11.92 -6.20
C GLN A 350 3.63 10.99 -5.67
N VAL A 351 2.86 11.47 -4.69
CA VAL A 351 1.78 10.72 -4.06
C VAL A 351 0.44 11.09 -4.67
N ALA A 352 -0.34 10.06 -5.04
CA ALA A 352 -1.67 10.12 -5.62
C ALA A 352 -2.80 9.74 -4.63
N GLY A 353 -2.47 9.10 -3.50
CA GLY A 353 -3.44 8.73 -2.46
C GLY A 353 -2.79 8.40 -1.11
N ILE A 354 -3.59 8.44 -0.03
CA ILE A 354 -3.17 8.14 1.35
C ILE A 354 -4.27 7.38 2.10
N ALA A 355 -3.90 6.38 2.89
CA ALA A 355 -4.81 5.68 3.80
C ALA A 355 -4.09 5.23 5.08
N TYR A 356 -4.76 5.34 6.23
CA TYR A 356 -4.29 4.74 7.48
C TYR A 356 -4.66 3.26 7.55
N HIS A 357 -3.74 2.44 8.07
CA HIS A 357 -4.08 1.09 8.51
C HIS A 357 -4.97 1.16 9.77
N PRO A 358 -5.96 0.26 9.92
CA PRO A 358 -6.88 0.28 11.07
C PRO A 358 -6.23 -0.04 12.44
N ASP A 359 -4.92 -0.30 12.51
CA ASP A 359 -4.14 -0.31 13.77
C ASP A 359 -3.49 1.04 14.11
N GLY A 360 -3.50 2.02 13.20
CA GLY A 360 -2.90 3.35 13.42
C GLY A 360 -1.38 3.43 13.27
N VAL A 361 -0.68 2.29 13.35
CA VAL A 361 0.80 2.21 13.25
C VAL A 361 1.30 2.43 11.81
N PHE A 362 0.58 1.91 10.82
CA PHE A 362 1.02 1.93 9.41
C PHE A 362 0.24 2.92 8.56
N LEU A 363 0.94 3.50 7.58
CA LEU A 363 0.38 4.38 6.55
C LEU A 363 0.59 3.78 5.16
N GLY A 364 -0.45 3.71 4.34
CA GLY A 364 -0.35 3.40 2.92
C GLY A 364 -0.31 4.68 2.09
N LEU A 365 0.67 4.80 1.20
CA LEU A 365 0.81 5.86 0.21
C LEU A 365 0.85 5.26 -1.19
N GLY A 366 0.01 5.76 -2.08
CA GLY A 366 -0.06 5.36 -3.49
C GLY A 366 0.72 6.37 -4.32
N THR A 367 1.66 5.91 -5.16
CA THR A 367 2.44 6.80 -6.01
C THR A 367 1.86 6.90 -7.42
N VAL A 368 2.25 7.97 -8.12
CA VAL A 368 1.97 8.12 -9.57
C VAL A 368 2.70 7.05 -10.40
N ASP A 369 3.79 6.49 -9.87
CA ASP A 369 4.66 5.52 -10.55
C ASP A 369 4.12 4.07 -10.58
N GLY A 370 2.98 3.77 -9.95
CA GLY A 370 2.40 2.43 -9.87
C GLY A 370 2.72 1.64 -8.59
N PHE A 371 3.34 2.28 -7.60
CA PHE A 371 3.70 1.61 -6.35
C PHE A 371 2.79 2.04 -5.20
N ALA A 372 2.36 1.07 -4.39
CA ALA A 372 1.81 1.34 -3.07
C ALA A 372 2.89 1.10 -2.01
N LYS A 373 3.40 2.18 -1.42
CA LYS A 373 4.39 2.16 -0.34
C LYS A 373 3.67 2.10 1.00
N ILE A 374 4.07 1.17 1.88
CA ILE A 374 3.55 1.03 3.24
C ILE A 374 4.65 1.45 4.21
N LEU A 375 4.34 2.40 5.08
CA LEU A 375 5.28 3.02 6.01
C LEU A 375 4.92 2.68 7.45
N ASP A 376 5.94 2.43 8.28
CA ASP A 376 5.83 2.51 9.73
C ASP A 376 6.03 3.96 10.17
N ILE A 377 5.01 4.55 10.78
CA ILE A 377 5.06 5.95 11.25
C ILE A 377 5.98 6.07 12.46
N GLY A 378 6.11 5.01 13.28
CA GLY A 378 7.00 4.98 14.45
C GLY A 378 8.48 5.04 14.10
N GLN A 379 8.87 4.50 12.94
CA GLN A 379 10.26 4.44 12.49
C GLN A 379 10.55 5.37 11.31
N ASN A 380 9.51 5.96 10.70
CA ASN A 380 9.58 6.73 9.46
C ASN A 380 10.29 5.94 8.34
N GLN A 381 9.94 4.65 8.19
CA GLN A 381 10.56 3.72 7.23
C GLN A 381 9.50 3.06 6.35
N VAL A 382 9.85 2.88 5.06
CA VAL A 382 9.03 2.10 4.11
C VAL A 382 9.26 0.60 4.37
N LEU A 383 8.25 -0.07 4.93
CA LEU A 383 8.27 -1.51 5.22
C LEU A 383 8.03 -2.39 3.99
N ALA A 384 7.20 -1.91 3.05
CA ALA A 384 6.85 -2.64 1.85
C ALA A 384 6.62 -1.67 0.69
N THR A 385 7.07 -2.07 -0.51
CA THR A 385 6.69 -1.43 -1.77
C THR A 385 5.99 -2.49 -2.61
N LEU A 386 4.69 -2.32 -2.83
CA LEU A 386 3.86 -3.23 -3.61
C LEU A 386 3.75 -2.69 -5.04
N ASP A 387 4.13 -3.50 -6.02
CA ASP A 387 4.01 -3.17 -7.44
C ASP A 387 2.58 -3.44 -7.94
N VAL A 388 1.81 -2.38 -8.13
CA VAL A 388 0.39 -2.48 -8.48
C VAL A 388 0.19 -2.64 -9.98
N ALA A 389 1.04 -2.04 -10.81
CA ALA A 389 0.74 -1.83 -12.23
C ALA A 389 1.37 -2.87 -13.18
N SER A 390 0.60 -3.91 -13.53
CA SER A 390 0.97 -4.99 -14.45
C SER A 390 1.02 -4.59 -15.94
N GLY A 391 1.71 -3.49 -16.27
CA GLY A 391 2.13 -3.19 -17.66
C GLY A 391 1.38 -2.10 -18.43
N GLY A 392 0.42 -1.40 -17.83
CA GLY A 392 -0.29 -0.26 -18.45
C GLY A 392 0.52 1.03 -18.62
N GLU A 393 0.03 1.94 -19.47
CA GLU A 393 0.66 3.24 -19.74
C GLU A 393 0.43 4.28 -18.62
N GLU A 394 -0.71 4.23 -17.91
CA GLU A 394 -1.05 5.21 -16.86
C GLU A 394 -1.14 4.58 -15.46
N LYS A 395 0.00 4.59 -14.75
CA LYS A 395 0.21 3.83 -13.51
C LYS A 395 -0.19 4.54 -12.21
N SER A 396 -1.07 5.54 -12.24
CA SER A 396 -1.40 6.30 -11.03
C SER A 396 -2.28 5.51 -10.05
N VAL A 397 -1.82 5.33 -8.80
CA VAL A 397 -2.58 4.66 -7.72
C VAL A 397 -3.36 5.70 -6.91
N GLY A 398 -4.61 5.97 -7.29
CA GLY A 398 -5.46 6.98 -6.64
C GLY A 398 -6.15 6.48 -5.38
N GLY A 399 -6.92 5.38 -5.50
CA GLY A 399 -7.69 4.82 -4.39
C GLY A 399 -6.89 3.81 -3.56
N LEU A 400 -6.92 3.96 -2.24
CA LEU A 400 -6.26 3.07 -1.28
C LEU A 400 -7.21 2.81 -0.12
N HIS A 401 -7.46 1.53 0.21
CA HIS A 401 -8.31 1.22 1.36
C HIS A 401 -7.83 -0.03 2.09
N PHE A 402 -7.62 0.10 3.40
CA PHE A 402 -7.35 -1.06 4.26
C PHE A 402 -8.66 -1.71 4.70
N SER A 403 -8.71 -3.04 4.73
CA SER A 403 -9.83 -3.76 5.33
C SER A 403 -9.72 -3.74 6.85
N GLU A 404 -10.83 -3.56 7.57
CA GLU A 404 -10.87 -3.66 9.05
C GLU A 404 -10.33 -4.99 9.61
N ASN A 405 -10.22 -6.03 8.77
CA ASN A 405 -9.55 -7.29 9.10
C ASN A 405 -8.05 -7.11 9.41
N GLY A 406 -7.43 -6.01 8.99
CA GLY A 406 -6.03 -5.66 9.28
C GLY A 406 -4.97 -6.38 8.45
N TYR A 407 -5.35 -7.12 7.40
CA TYR A 407 -4.40 -7.80 6.51
C TYR A 407 -4.74 -7.72 5.02
N TYR A 408 -5.97 -7.37 4.64
CA TYR A 408 -6.30 -7.03 3.24
C TYR A 408 -6.12 -5.54 3.00
N PHE A 409 -5.58 -5.22 1.84
CA PHE A 409 -5.36 -3.86 1.35
C PHE A 409 -5.77 -3.77 -0.12
N ALA A 410 -6.69 -2.87 -0.44
CA ALA A 410 -7.14 -2.61 -1.80
C ALA A 410 -6.36 -1.42 -2.36
N THR A 411 -5.90 -1.57 -3.60
CA THR A 411 -5.21 -0.54 -4.38
C THR A 411 -5.94 -0.38 -5.71
N VAL A 412 -6.30 0.86 -6.06
CA VAL A 412 -7.04 1.21 -7.27
C VAL A 412 -6.13 2.03 -8.19
N THR A 413 -5.92 1.51 -9.39
CA THR A 413 -5.42 2.24 -10.55
C THR A 413 -6.54 2.38 -11.57
N ARG A 414 -6.38 3.22 -12.60
CA ARG A 414 -7.40 3.36 -13.65
C ARG A 414 -7.71 2.05 -14.38
N GLU A 415 -6.74 1.14 -14.51
CA GLU A 415 -6.87 -0.09 -15.30
C GLU A 415 -7.04 -1.38 -14.47
N GLU A 416 -6.56 -1.38 -13.22
CA GLU A 416 -6.62 -2.53 -12.30
C GLU A 416 -7.08 -2.13 -10.90
N VAL A 417 -7.95 -2.95 -10.30
CA VAL A 417 -8.18 -3.00 -8.86
C VAL A 417 -7.55 -4.27 -8.32
N ALA A 418 -6.57 -4.13 -7.42
CA ALA A 418 -5.87 -5.25 -6.80
C ALA A 418 -6.10 -5.29 -5.29
N VAL A 419 -6.34 -6.49 -4.75
CA VAL A 419 -6.37 -6.73 -3.30
C VAL A 419 -5.17 -7.56 -2.89
N TRP A 420 -4.45 -7.07 -1.89
CA TRP A 420 -3.21 -7.61 -1.37
C TRP A 420 -3.40 -8.27 0.00
N ASP A 421 -2.72 -9.40 0.24
CA ASP A 421 -2.51 -9.94 1.59
C ASP A 421 -1.17 -9.41 2.12
N LEU A 422 -1.24 -8.45 3.04
CA LEU A 422 -0.07 -7.77 3.62
C LEU A 422 0.90 -8.73 4.32
N ARG A 423 0.42 -9.89 4.80
CA ARG A 423 1.26 -10.89 5.48
C ARG A 423 2.16 -11.66 4.51
N LYS A 424 1.77 -11.71 3.23
CA LYS A 424 2.46 -12.43 2.16
C LYS A 424 3.04 -11.51 1.09
N GLN A 425 2.65 -10.23 1.11
CA GLN A 425 2.99 -9.22 0.10
C GLN A 425 2.65 -9.68 -1.33
N LYS A 426 1.49 -10.33 -1.50
CA LYS A 426 1.03 -10.87 -2.80
C LYS A 426 -0.38 -10.39 -3.15
N LYS A 427 -0.62 -10.13 -4.44
CA LYS A 427 -1.96 -9.98 -5.01
C LYS A 427 -2.74 -11.28 -4.73
N VAL A 428 -3.90 -11.15 -4.08
CA VAL A 428 -4.84 -12.25 -3.79
C VAL A 428 -5.85 -12.36 -4.92
N VAL A 429 -6.38 -11.22 -5.35
CA VAL A 429 -7.18 -11.03 -6.55
C VAL A 429 -6.76 -9.71 -7.18
N ALA A 430 -6.73 -9.69 -8.51
CA ALA A 430 -6.77 -8.47 -9.29
C ALA A 430 -7.93 -8.60 -10.27
N TRP A 431 -8.66 -7.50 -10.47
CA TRP A 431 -9.62 -7.36 -11.56
C TRP A 431 -9.12 -6.28 -12.50
N THR A 432 -9.29 -6.55 -13.78
CA THR A 432 -8.93 -5.67 -14.90
C THR A 432 -10.18 -5.06 -15.51
N LEU A 433 -10.02 -4.06 -16.38
CA LEU A 433 -11.12 -3.51 -17.18
C LEU A 433 -11.91 -4.57 -17.98
N ALA A 434 -11.30 -5.70 -18.33
CA ALA A 434 -11.97 -6.79 -19.06
C ALA A 434 -12.96 -7.59 -18.19
N ASP A 435 -12.83 -7.54 -16.87
CA ASP A 435 -13.73 -8.22 -15.92
C ASP A 435 -15.02 -7.39 -15.64
N PHE A 436 -15.12 -6.19 -16.21
CA PHE A 436 -16.22 -5.24 -16.06
C PHE A 436 -16.76 -4.83 -17.43
N GLU A 437 -18.02 -5.13 -17.71
CA GLU A 437 -18.61 -5.08 -19.07
C GLU A 437 -18.54 -3.71 -19.77
N ASN A 438 -18.37 -2.62 -19.02
CA ASN A 438 -18.32 -1.25 -19.54
C ASN A 438 -16.91 -0.75 -19.91
N GLY A 439 -15.82 -1.48 -19.58
CA GLY A 439 -14.45 -1.09 -19.94
C GLY A 439 -13.98 0.29 -19.45
N ALA A 440 -14.64 0.86 -18.43
CA ALA A 440 -14.45 2.23 -17.95
C ALA A 440 -13.50 2.29 -16.75
N ALA A 441 -12.60 3.28 -16.75
CA ALA A 441 -11.50 3.40 -15.77
C ALA A 441 -11.97 3.38 -14.31
N PHE A 442 -11.37 2.55 -13.46
CA PHE A 442 -11.74 2.49 -12.04
C PHE A 442 -11.48 3.81 -11.32
N VAL A 443 -12.38 4.16 -10.39
CA VAL A 443 -12.37 5.43 -9.67
C VAL A 443 -11.99 5.23 -8.21
N ASP A 444 -12.67 4.32 -7.52
CA ASP A 444 -12.54 4.12 -6.08
C ASP A 444 -12.89 2.68 -5.68
N ALA A 445 -12.38 2.22 -4.54
CA ALA A 445 -12.74 0.92 -3.97
C ALA A 445 -12.64 0.93 -2.44
N VAL A 446 -13.79 0.76 -1.79
CA VAL A 446 -13.94 0.98 -0.34
C VAL A 446 -14.44 -0.30 0.33
N PHE A 447 -13.68 -0.76 1.33
CA PHE A 447 -14.13 -1.84 2.20
C PHE A 447 -15.15 -1.33 3.21
N ASP A 448 -16.16 -2.15 3.46
CA ASP A 448 -17.08 -1.97 4.57
C ASP A 448 -16.37 -2.09 5.94
N ARG A 449 -17.04 -1.56 6.98
CA ARG A 449 -16.86 -1.97 8.38
C ARG A 449 -17.15 -3.48 8.52
N SER A 450 -16.66 -4.13 9.56
CA SER A 450 -16.53 -5.61 9.63
C SER A 450 -15.64 -6.27 8.54
N GLY A 451 -15.30 -5.58 7.45
CA GLY A 451 -14.36 -6.05 6.43
C GLY A 451 -14.87 -7.19 5.55
N LYS A 452 -16.19 -7.29 5.32
CA LYS A 452 -16.82 -8.40 4.58
C LYS A 452 -17.23 -8.08 3.15
N TYR A 453 -17.56 -6.83 2.89
CA TYR A 453 -17.96 -6.33 1.59
C TYR A 453 -16.91 -5.35 1.08
N LEU A 454 -16.74 -5.33 -0.24
CA LEU A 454 -15.92 -4.39 -0.97
C LEU A 454 -16.80 -3.79 -2.07
N ALA A 455 -16.96 -2.47 -2.06
CA ALA A 455 -17.57 -1.76 -3.18
C ALA A 455 -16.45 -1.36 -4.15
N VAL A 456 -16.63 -1.63 -5.44
CA VAL A 456 -15.73 -1.19 -6.51
C VAL A 456 -16.50 -0.26 -7.44
N ALA A 457 -15.97 0.95 -7.64
CA ALA A 457 -16.61 2.00 -8.42
C ALA A 457 -15.99 2.14 -9.82
N THR A 458 -16.84 2.04 -10.84
CA THR A 458 -16.53 2.40 -12.23
C THR A 458 -17.49 3.49 -12.71
N PRO A 459 -17.14 4.29 -13.74
CA PRO A 459 -18.02 5.26 -14.36
C PRO A 459 -19.27 4.58 -14.92
N GLY A 460 -20.37 4.65 -14.18
CA GLY A 460 -21.67 4.06 -14.53
C GLY A 460 -21.99 2.71 -13.88
N LEU A 461 -21.11 2.12 -13.06
CA LEU A 461 -21.43 0.87 -12.35
C LEU A 461 -20.67 0.75 -11.03
N VAL A 462 -21.40 0.49 -9.94
CA VAL A 462 -20.82 0.14 -8.63
C VAL A 462 -21.08 -1.33 -8.34
N ARG A 463 -20.00 -2.13 -8.32
CA ARG A 463 -20.06 -3.57 -8.09
C ARG A 463 -19.82 -3.87 -6.62
N LEU A 464 -20.75 -4.60 -6.00
CA LEU A 464 -20.60 -5.08 -4.62
C LEU A 464 -20.05 -6.50 -4.63
N LEU A 465 -18.89 -6.67 -3.97
CA LEU A 465 -18.13 -7.91 -3.89
C LEU A 465 -18.13 -8.45 -2.46
N ARG A 466 -18.28 -9.77 -2.32
CA ARG A 466 -18.12 -10.46 -1.04
C ARG A 466 -16.68 -10.95 -0.86
N VAL A 467 -15.99 -10.45 0.16
CA VAL A 467 -14.58 -10.78 0.45
C VAL A 467 -14.35 -12.27 0.66
N LYS A 468 -15.32 -13.00 1.25
CA LYS A 468 -15.26 -14.47 1.34
C LYS A 468 -15.58 -15.11 0.00
N GLY A 469 -14.54 -15.36 -0.80
CA GLY A 469 -14.62 -16.03 -2.09
C GLY A 469 -14.72 -15.09 -3.30
N TRP A 470 -14.63 -13.77 -3.09
CA TRP A 470 -14.56 -12.76 -4.15
C TRP A 470 -15.69 -12.84 -5.19
N THR A 471 -16.89 -13.15 -4.71
CA THR A 471 -18.08 -13.32 -5.56
C THR A 471 -18.78 -11.98 -5.80
N THR A 472 -19.20 -11.77 -7.04
CA THR A 472 -20.06 -10.65 -7.44
C THR A 472 -21.45 -10.85 -6.87
N MET A 473 -21.98 -9.83 -6.20
CA MET A 473 -23.28 -9.91 -5.52
C MET A 473 -24.35 -9.14 -6.28
N VAL A 474 -24.01 -7.89 -6.62
CA VAL A 474 -24.89 -6.90 -7.26
C VAL A 474 -24.04 -5.97 -8.08
N ASP A 475 -24.52 -5.65 -9.27
CA ASP A 475 -24.02 -4.57 -10.10
C ASP A 475 -25.05 -3.44 -10.08
N LEU A 476 -24.76 -2.38 -9.32
CA LEU A 476 -25.60 -1.20 -9.22
C LEU A 476 -25.27 -0.29 -10.41
N ALA A 477 -26.11 -0.37 -11.46
CA ALA A 477 -26.00 0.49 -12.63
C ALA A 477 -26.32 1.94 -12.25
N CYS A 478 -25.35 2.82 -12.44
CA CYS A 478 -25.49 4.26 -12.27
C CYS A 478 -25.54 4.89 -13.67
N ALA A 479 -26.45 5.82 -13.93
CA ALA A 479 -26.48 6.49 -15.23
C ALA A 479 -25.28 7.45 -15.44
N ASP A 480 -24.71 7.93 -14.33
CA ASP A 480 -23.76 9.05 -14.31
C ASP A 480 -22.36 8.59 -13.93
N THR A 481 -21.36 9.41 -14.25
CA THR A 481 -19.96 9.15 -13.87
C THR A 481 -19.79 9.23 -12.35
N VAL A 482 -19.35 8.11 -11.75
CA VAL A 482 -19.10 8.01 -10.30
C VAL A 482 -17.78 8.69 -9.95
N ALA A 483 -17.73 9.40 -8.83
CA ALA A 483 -16.55 10.12 -8.33
C ALA A 483 -15.97 9.55 -7.03
N SER A 484 -16.81 9.06 -6.12
CA SER A 484 -16.40 8.39 -4.87
C SER A 484 -17.56 7.59 -4.28
N VAL A 485 -17.26 6.56 -3.47
CA VAL A 485 -18.25 5.68 -2.85
C VAL A 485 -17.99 5.56 -1.36
N GLY A 486 -19.04 5.66 -0.55
CA GLY A 486 -18.99 5.48 0.90
C GLY A 486 -20.00 4.46 1.41
N TRP A 487 -19.62 3.65 2.39
CA TRP A 487 -20.58 2.79 3.11
C TRP A 487 -21.28 3.59 4.20
N ILE A 488 -22.60 3.44 4.31
CA ILE A 488 -23.39 4.07 5.37
C ILE A 488 -23.56 3.12 6.55
N GLY A 489 -23.28 3.65 7.75
CA GLY A 489 -23.57 3.00 9.03
C GLY A 489 -22.51 1.99 9.46
N HIS A 490 -22.60 1.55 10.71
CA HIS A 490 -21.64 0.60 11.30
C HIS A 490 -21.85 -0.86 10.80
N LEU A 491 -22.85 -1.10 9.96
CA LEU A 491 -23.41 -2.43 9.65
C LEU A 491 -23.69 -2.65 8.15
N SER A 492 -23.07 -1.87 7.25
CA SER A 492 -23.36 -1.86 5.81
C SER A 492 -24.86 -1.87 5.50
N THR A 493 -25.59 -0.88 6.03
CA THR A 493 -27.04 -0.76 5.81
C THR A 493 -27.37 -0.09 4.48
N ALA A 494 -26.47 0.76 3.95
CA ALA A 494 -26.63 1.40 2.65
C ALA A 494 -25.26 1.71 2.01
N VAL A 495 -25.26 1.99 0.71
CA VAL A 495 -24.09 2.50 -0.03
C VAL A 495 -24.44 3.87 -0.61
N ALA A 496 -23.63 4.88 -0.29
CA ALA A 496 -23.70 6.21 -0.88
C ALA A 496 -22.72 6.31 -2.05
N VAL A 497 -23.17 6.84 -3.18
CA VAL A 497 -22.41 6.99 -4.41
C VAL A 497 -22.48 8.45 -4.84
N ALA A 498 -21.35 9.15 -4.79
CA ALA A 498 -21.25 10.49 -5.34
C ALA A 498 -20.97 10.43 -6.84
N CYS A 499 -21.78 11.16 -7.62
CA CYS A 499 -21.64 11.29 -9.06
C CYS A 499 -21.05 12.66 -9.40
N ALA A 500 -20.34 12.76 -10.52
CA ALA A 500 -19.72 14.01 -10.95
C ALA A 500 -20.74 15.09 -11.36
N GLU A 501 -21.98 14.73 -11.71
CA GLU A 501 -23.05 15.67 -12.08
C GLU A 501 -23.75 16.33 -10.87
N ASN A 502 -22.99 16.59 -9.80
CA ASN A 502 -23.44 17.18 -8.52
C ASN A 502 -24.50 16.37 -7.75
N SER A 503 -24.72 15.11 -8.12
CA SER A 503 -25.68 14.22 -7.46
C SER A 503 -25.04 13.24 -6.49
N VAL A 504 -25.74 12.95 -5.38
CA VAL A 504 -25.44 11.80 -4.52
C VAL A 504 -26.62 10.86 -4.55
N ARG A 505 -26.34 9.60 -4.91
CA ARG A 505 -27.31 8.50 -4.96
C ARG A 505 -27.08 7.60 -3.75
N VAL A 506 -28.14 7.19 -3.04
CA VAL A 506 -28.04 6.23 -1.95
C VAL A 506 -28.79 4.95 -2.31
N TYR A 507 -28.10 3.82 -2.24
CA TYR A 507 -28.65 2.49 -2.50
C TYR A 507 -28.87 1.75 -1.20
N GLU A 508 -30.09 1.26 -0.99
CA GLU A 508 -30.48 0.49 0.19
C GLU A 508 -31.01 -0.90 -0.25
N PRO A 509 -30.61 -1.99 0.45
CA PRO A 509 -31.26 -3.28 0.28
C PRO A 509 -32.71 -3.18 0.76
N ALA A 510 -33.65 -3.72 -0.02
CA ALA A 510 -35.04 -3.85 0.45
C ALA A 510 -35.09 -4.68 1.75
N GLN A 511 -35.87 -4.21 2.73
CA GLN A 511 -36.08 -4.87 4.03
C GLN A 511 -36.98 -6.10 3.93
#